data_AF-A0A7C2EF42-F1
#
_entry.id   AF-A0A7C2EF42-F1
#
_cell.length_a   1.000
_cell.length_b   1.000
_cell.length_c   1.000
_cell.angle_alpha   90.00
_cell.angle_beta   90.00
_cell.angle_gamma   90.00
#
_symmetry.space_group_name_H-M   'P 1'
#
loop_
_entity.id
_entity.type
_entity.pdbx_description
1 polymer ?
#
loop_
_entity_poly.entity_id
_entity_poly.type
_entity_poly.pdbx_seq_one_letter_code
_entity_poly.pdbx_strand_id
1 'polypeptide(L)'
;MGLIGRAREALQARRLEWGAACLEDPVEKLRYLRRARAPCDGASGPSLPARRTAKVAAVMAAALLAPIPTASDAWLAPTSEAPRPAGSRLPDVWLVEERDGVEYFSNGLRIENRGAVQGSPRRYAVYDADTLELLEWRSVPAGIVYHTTESHIAPFRPEQNGRLKRAGQWMLEYVRRNRSYHFVIDRFGRVHRIVAEAHAAGHAGASIWADGGELFVNLNASFLGVAFETETPNPARGAEL
;
A
#
# COMPACT_ATOMS: atom_id res chain seq x y z
N MET A 1 4.07 44.92 20.32
CA MET A 1 3.26 45.28 19.13
C MET A 1 1.87 45.69 19.59
N GLY A 2 1.55 46.98 19.50
CA GLY A 2 0.42 47.61 20.19
C GLY A 2 -0.97 47.27 19.64
N LEU A 3 -1.99 47.49 20.48
CA LEU A 3 -3.43 47.23 20.23
C LEU A 3 -3.96 47.76 18.88
N ILE A 4 -3.36 48.83 18.35
CA ILE A 4 -3.73 49.44 17.06
C ILE A 4 -3.37 48.54 15.87
N GLY A 5 -2.30 47.73 15.96
CA GLY A 5 -1.89 46.83 14.88
C GLY A 5 -2.87 45.67 14.67
N ARG A 6 -3.33 45.05 15.78
CA ARG A 6 -4.28 43.93 15.74
C ARG A 6 -5.66 44.35 15.22
N ALA A 7 -6.10 45.56 15.53
CA ALA A 7 -7.37 46.08 15.02
C ALA A 7 -7.34 46.26 13.49
N ARG A 8 -6.20 46.70 12.93
CA ARG A 8 -6.03 46.88 11.48
C ARG A 8 -5.99 45.56 10.73
N GLU A 9 -5.31 44.56 11.29
CA GLU A 9 -5.26 43.19 10.72
C GLU A 9 -6.64 42.52 10.74
N ALA A 10 -7.39 42.67 11.83
CA ALA A 10 -8.75 42.12 11.93
C ALA A 10 -9.73 42.74 10.91
N LEU A 11 -9.62 44.06 10.67
CA LEU A 11 -10.42 44.75 9.66
C LEU A 11 -10.04 44.36 8.23
N GLN A 12 -8.74 44.13 7.97
CA GLN A 12 -8.27 43.64 6.67
C GLN A 12 -8.74 42.21 6.40
N ALA A 13 -8.69 41.33 7.41
CA ALA A 13 -9.18 39.96 7.31
C ALA A 13 -10.70 39.92 7.01
N ARG A 14 -11.52 40.70 7.72
CA ARG A 14 -12.97 40.75 7.46
C ARG A 14 -13.33 41.27 6.06
N ARG A 15 -12.56 42.23 5.53
CA ARG A 15 -12.78 42.72 4.16
C ARG A 15 -12.42 41.68 3.11
N LEU A 16 -11.36 40.92 3.34
CA LEU A 16 -10.92 39.82 2.45
C LEU A 16 -11.92 38.67 2.44
N GLU A 17 -12.44 38.29 3.60
CA GLU A 17 -13.47 37.26 3.73
C GLU A 17 -14.77 37.67 3.04
N TRP A 18 -15.19 38.93 3.20
CA TRP A 18 -16.38 39.45 2.53
C TRP A 18 -16.21 39.47 1.00
N GLY A 19 -15.07 39.93 0.49
CA GLY A 19 -14.78 39.92 -0.95
C GLY A 19 -14.73 38.51 -1.55
N ALA A 20 -14.23 37.52 -0.81
CA ALA A 20 -14.22 36.13 -1.24
C ALA A 20 -15.60 35.44 -1.14
N ALA A 21 -16.49 35.92 -0.27
CA ALA A 21 -17.85 35.39 -0.12
C ALA A 21 -18.77 35.79 -1.28
N CYS A 22 -18.53 36.94 -1.92
CA CYS A 22 -19.31 37.42 -3.07
C CYS A 22 -18.93 36.76 -4.42
N LEU A 23 -17.94 35.85 -4.43
CA LEU A 23 -17.50 35.14 -5.63
C LEU A 23 -18.04 33.70 -5.61
N GLU A 24 -18.90 33.37 -6.58
CA GLU A 24 -19.55 32.04 -6.70
C GLU A 24 -18.64 30.99 -7.35
N ASP A 25 -17.76 31.38 -8.27
CA ASP A 25 -16.79 30.45 -8.89
C ASP A 25 -15.66 30.10 -7.90
N PRO A 26 -15.52 28.82 -7.50
CA PRO A 26 -14.51 28.38 -6.54
C PRO A 26 -13.07 28.60 -7.04
N VAL A 27 -12.82 28.60 -8.35
CA VAL A 27 -11.48 28.78 -8.91
C VAL A 27 -11.07 30.26 -8.87
N GLU A 28 -11.98 31.17 -9.17
CA GLU A 28 -11.72 32.62 -9.06
C GLU A 28 -11.56 33.06 -7.61
N LYS A 29 -12.39 32.53 -6.71
CA LYS A 29 -12.25 32.72 -5.26
C LYS A 29 -10.86 32.30 -4.77
N LEU A 30 -10.36 31.16 -5.25
CA LEU A 30 -9.03 30.67 -4.89
C LEU A 30 -7.92 31.57 -5.46
N ARG A 31 -8.05 32.07 -6.70
CA ARG A 31 -7.07 33.03 -7.27
C ARG A 31 -7.06 34.35 -6.51
N TYR A 32 -8.23 34.86 -6.13
CA TYR A 32 -8.38 36.10 -5.36
C TYR A 32 -7.66 36.00 -4.01
N LEU A 33 -7.92 34.94 -3.26
CA LEU A 33 -7.28 34.70 -1.95
C LEU A 33 -5.75 34.51 -2.07
N ARG A 34 -5.28 33.88 -3.17
CA ARG A 34 -3.83 33.71 -3.40
C ARG A 34 -3.13 35.02 -3.73
N ARG A 35 -3.76 35.92 -4.50
CA ARG A 35 -3.20 37.26 -4.78
C ARG A 35 -3.15 38.14 -3.54
N ALA A 36 -4.19 38.07 -2.70
CA ALA A 36 -4.22 38.80 -1.44
C ALA A 36 -3.16 38.34 -0.42
N ARG A 37 -2.65 37.12 -0.58
CA ARG A 37 -1.61 36.53 0.28
C ARG A 37 -0.20 36.65 -0.31
N ALA A 38 -0.06 37.20 -1.50
CA ALA A 38 1.25 37.50 -2.08
C ALA A 38 1.90 38.62 -1.22
N PRO A 39 3.11 38.41 -0.70
CA PRO A 39 3.80 39.45 0.05
C PRO A 39 4.00 40.67 -0.85
N CYS A 40 3.65 41.86 -0.36
CA CYS A 40 4.10 43.09 -0.99
C CYS A 40 5.63 43.11 -0.91
N ASP A 41 6.32 42.93 -2.04
CA ASP A 41 7.76 43.14 -2.13
C ASP A 41 8.06 44.61 -1.86
N GLY A 42 8.57 44.88 -0.67
CA GLY A 42 8.88 46.24 -0.24
C GLY A 42 9.38 46.28 1.20
N ALA A 43 10.63 45.87 1.42
CA ALA A 43 11.57 46.50 2.35
C ALA A 43 12.83 45.65 2.50
N SER A 44 13.97 46.25 2.17
CA SER A 44 15.32 45.76 2.40
C SER A 44 15.54 45.46 3.89
N GLY A 45 15.91 44.21 4.23
CA GLY A 45 16.25 43.76 5.58
C GLY A 45 17.45 42.79 5.55
N PRO A 46 18.22 42.67 6.65
CA PRO A 46 19.60 42.21 6.60
C PRO A 46 19.71 40.72 6.25
N SER A 47 20.68 40.42 5.39
CA SER A 47 20.96 39.06 4.90
C SER A 47 21.38 38.14 6.04
N LEU A 48 20.53 37.16 6.36
CA LEU A 48 20.95 35.98 7.13
C LEU A 48 21.82 35.08 6.24
N PRO A 49 22.87 34.44 6.79
CA PRO A 49 23.84 33.70 5.98
C PRO A 49 23.17 32.53 5.26
N ALA A 50 23.25 32.53 3.93
CA ALA A 50 22.59 31.63 2.98
C ALA A 50 22.75 30.12 3.27
N ARG A 51 23.75 29.75 4.07
CA ARG A 51 23.98 28.36 4.50
C ARG A 51 22.93 27.84 5.49
N ARG A 52 22.31 28.69 6.32
CA ARG A 52 21.29 28.26 7.28
C ARG A 52 19.93 28.06 6.60
N THR A 53 19.57 28.93 5.67
CA THR A 53 18.31 28.84 4.90
C THR A 53 18.33 27.66 3.93
N ALA A 54 19.47 27.38 3.28
CA ALA A 54 19.62 26.21 2.41
C ALA A 54 19.46 24.87 3.14
N LYS A 55 19.97 24.76 4.38
CA LYS A 55 19.82 23.53 5.20
C LYS A 55 18.37 23.31 5.64
N VAL A 56 17.66 24.36 6.06
CA VAL A 56 16.25 24.25 6.45
C VAL A 56 15.37 23.89 5.24
N ALA A 57 15.63 24.50 4.08
CA ALA A 57 14.91 24.16 2.85
C ALA A 57 15.17 22.70 2.41
N ALA A 58 16.41 22.21 2.54
CA ALA A 58 16.75 20.83 2.22
C ALA A 58 16.07 19.82 3.16
N VAL A 59 16.00 20.12 4.47
CA VAL A 59 15.29 19.26 5.44
C VAL A 59 13.79 19.23 5.16
N MET A 60 13.18 20.37 4.83
CA MET A 60 11.75 20.42 4.48
C MET A 60 11.44 19.71 3.17
N ALA A 61 12.31 19.83 2.15
CA ALA A 61 12.17 19.10 0.90
C ALA A 61 12.33 17.58 1.09
N ALA A 62 13.26 17.15 1.96
CA ALA A 62 13.42 15.75 2.32
C ALA A 62 12.22 15.22 3.10
N ALA A 63 11.61 16.02 4.00
CA ALA A 63 10.41 15.64 4.74
C ALA A 63 9.16 15.53 3.84
N LEU A 64 9.09 16.30 2.75
CA LEU A 64 8.00 16.22 1.76
C LEU A 64 8.15 15.04 0.78
N LEU A 65 9.36 14.51 0.62
CA LEU A 65 9.67 13.33 -0.20
C LEU A 65 9.73 12.03 0.61
N ALA A 66 9.75 12.12 1.94
CA ALA A 66 9.69 10.96 2.81
C ALA A 66 8.28 10.35 2.74
N PRO A 67 8.13 9.03 2.49
CA PRO A 67 6.84 8.38 2.55
C PRO A 67 6.29 8.56 3.97
N ILE A 68 5.15 9.23 4.11
CA ILE A 68 4.44 9.33 5.38
C ILE A 68 4.10 7.89 5.77
N PRO A 69 4.61 7.37 6.90
CA PRO A 69 4.19 6.06 7.35
C PRO A 69 2.71 6.18 7.69
N THR A 70 1.86 5.64 6.84
CA THR A 70 0.51 5.27 7.23
C THR A 70 0.67 4.10 8.19
N ALA A 71 0.84 4.41 9.47
CA ALA A 71 0.59 3.44 10.52
C ALA A 71 -0.88 3.05 10.39
N SER A 72 -1.13 1.79 10.06
CA SER A 72 -2.46 1.24 10.21
C SER A 72 -2.71 1.09 11.70
N ASP A 73 -3.73 1.77 12.24
CA ASP A 73 -4.27 1.50 13.59
C ASP A 73 -5.03 0.17 13.57
N ALA A 74 -4.39 -0.89 13.06
CA ALA A 74 -4.87 -2.24 13.27
C ALA A 74 -4.72 -2.50 14.76
N TRP A 75 -5.85 -2.59 15.46
CA TRP A 75 -5.88 -2.94 16.88
C TRP A 75 -5.28 -4.34 17.00
N LEU A 76 -3.99 -4.42 17.33
CA LEU A 76 -3.31 -5.67 17.63
C LEU A 76 -3.83 -6.13 18.99
N ALA A 77 -4.95 -6.86 18.99
CA ALA A 77 -5.23 -7.74 20.11
C ALA A 77 -4.01 -8.66 20.28
N PRO A 78 -3.53 -8.93 21.51
CA PRO A 78 -2.49 -9.91 21.72
C PRO A 78 -2.93 -11.19 21.02
N THR A 79 -2.20 -11.55 19.96
CA THR A 79 -2.48 -12.75 19.22
C THR A 79 -2.05 -13.88 20.13
N SER A 80 -3.00 -14.51 20.82
CA SER A 80 -2.75 -15.83 21.39
C SER A 80 -2.32 -16.69 20.22
N GLU A 81 -1.07 -17.15 20.23
CA GLU A 81 -0.59 -18.12 19.27
C GLU A 81 -1.57 -19.29 19.30
N ALA A 82 -2.36 -19.45 18.24
CA ALA A 82 -3.26 -20.58 18.14
C ALA A 82 -2.40 -21.84 18.26
N PRO A 83 -2.81 -22.87 19.03
CA PRO A 83 -2.04 -24.10 19.14
C PRO A 83 -1.72 -24.59 17.73
N ARG A 84 -0.42 -24.73 17.41
CA ARG A 84 0.01 -25.34 16.14
C ARG A 84 -0.76 -26.67 16.03
N PRO A 85 -1.62 -26.86 15.02
CA PRO A 85 -2.38 -28.10 14.91
C PRO A 85 -1.38 -29.25 14.84
N ALA A 86 -1.39 -30.09 15.87
CA ALA A 86 -0.48 -31.21 15.95
C ALA A 86 -0.84 -32.22 14.85
N GLY A 87 0.09 -32.47 13.94
CA GLY A 87 0.22 -33.78 13.30
C GLY A 87 -0.59 -34.06 12.04
N SER A 88 -1.19 -33.09 11.35
CA SER A 88 -1.59 -33.36 9.95
C SER A 88 -0.34 -33.32 9.06
N ARG A 89 0.13 -34.48 8.63
CA ARG A 89 1.13 -34.55 7.57
C ARG A 89 0.53 -33.87 6.35
N LEU A 90 1.11 -32.74 5.93
CA LEU A 90 0.70 -32.10 4.68
C LEU A 90 0.83 -33.13 3.56
N PRO A 91 -0.18 -33.27 2.69
CA PRO A 91 -0.10 -34.20 1.58
C PRO A 91 1.07 -33.79 0.68
N ASP A 92 1.81 -34.78 0.18
CA ASP A 92 2.87 -34.53 -0.78
C ASP A 92 2.22 -34.01 -2.08
N VAL A 93 2.53 -32.77 -2.45
CA VAL A 93 2.04 -32.13 -3.68
C VAL A 93 3.21 -31.97 -4.64
N TRP A 94 3.05 -32.46 -5.87
CA TRP A 94 4.08 -32.37 -6.91
C TRP A 94 3.51 -31.82 -8.21
N LEU A 95 4.38 -31.23 -9.03
CA LEU A 95 4.06 -30.82 -10.39
C LEU A 95 3.83 -32.09 -11.24
N VAL A 96 2.63 -32.22 -11.78
CA VAL A 96 2.24 -33.34 -12.66
C VAL A 96 2.64 -33.05 -14.10
N GLU A 97 2.31 -31.85 -14.57
CA GLU A 97 2.66 -31.40 -15.92
C GLU A 97 2.74 -29.88 -15.96
N GLU A 98 3.56 -29.38 -16.89
CA GLU A 98 3.53 -27.99 -17.32
C GLU A 98 3.25 -27.97 -18.81
N ARG A 99 2.17 -27.31 -19.20
CA ARG A 99 1.77 -27.23 -20.60
C ARG A 99 1.12 -25.89 -20.88
N ASP A 100 1.46 -25.32 -22.04
CA ASP A 100 0.82 -24.11 -22.55
C ASP A 100 0.87 -22.94 -21.55
N GLY A 101 1.91 -22.86 -20.71
CA GLY A 101 2.05 -21.82 -19.67
C GLY A 101 1.10 -21.99 -18.48
N VAL A 102 0.65 -23.22 -18.23
CA VAL A 102 -0.11 -23.62 -17.04
C VAL A 102 0.61 -24.76 -16.34
N GLU A 103 0.82 -24.64 -15.04
CA GLU A 103 1.30 -25.72 -14.18
C GLU A 103 0.12 -26.45 -13.55
N TYR A 104 0.18 -27.78 -13.56
CA TYR A 104 -0.84 -28.67 -12.98
C TYR A 104 -0.22 -29.48 -11.86
N PHE A 105 -0.82 -29.43 -10.67
CA PHE A 105 -0.33 -30.13 -9.49
C PHE A 105 -1.21 -31.32 -9.13
N SER A 106 -0.65 -32.28 -8.39
CA SER A 106 -1.31 -33.54 -8.03
C SER A 106 -2.59 -33.38 -7.21
N ASN A 107 -2.77 -32.23 -6.54
CA ASN A 107 -3.98 -31.88 -5.80
C ASN A 107 -5.06 -31.17 -6.65
N GLY A 108 -4.87 -31.08 -7.97
CA GLY A 108 -5.79 -30.41 -8.89
C GLY A 108 -5.59 -28.89 -9.01
N LEU A 109 -4.62 -28.30 -8.29
CA LEU A 109 -4.26 -26.89 -8.45
C LEU A 109 -3.73 -26.63 -9.85
N ARG A 110 -4.16 -25.51 -10.44
CA ARG A 110 -3.70 -25.01 -11.74
C ARG A 110 -3.20 -23.59 -11.58
N ILE A 111 -1.98 -23.33 -12.04
CA ILE A 111 -1.35 -22.02 -11.95
C ILE A 111 -1.08 -21.48 -13.35
N GLU A 112 -1.69 -20.34 -13.67
CA GLU A 112 -1.51 -19.61 -14.92
C GLU A 112 -0.21 -18.77 -14.88
N ASN A 113 0.76 -19.11 -15.73
CA ASN A 113 2.09 -18.49 -15.77
C ASN A 113 2.28 -17.43 -16.86
N ARG A 114 1.41 -17.40 -17.87
CA ARG A 114 1.58 -16.55 -19.07
C ARG A 114 1.70 -15.05 -18.79
N GLY A 115 1.26 -14.61 -17.61
CA GLY A 115 1.35 -13.21 -17.17
C GLY A 115 2.35 -12.96 -16.05
N ALA A 116 3.20 -13.92 -15.70
CA ALA A 116 4.19 -13.77 -14.67
C ALA A 116 5.29 -12.78 -15.10
N VAL A 117 5.69 -11.91 -14.17
CA VAL A 117 6.73 -10.91 -14.36
C VAL A 117 7.90 -11.16 -13.41
N GLN A 118 9.10 -10.73 -13.82
CA GLN A 118 10.28 -10.76 -12.96
C GLN A 118 10.34 -9.51 -12.08
N GLY A 119 10.81 -9.72 -10.85
CA GLY A 119 11.06 -8.68 -9.86
C GLY A 119 12.52 -8.66 -9.43
N SER A 120 12.79 -8.04 -8.28
CA SER A 120 14.13 -8.08 -7.68
C SER A 120 14.35 -9.44 -7.00
N PRO A 121 15.54 -10.05 -7.10
CA PRO A 121 15.86 -11.29 -6.38
C PRO A 121 15.56 -11.18 -4.90
N ARG A 122 14.96 -12.25 -4.34
CA ARG A 122 14.60 -12.30 -2.92
C ARG A 122 15.86 -12.24 -2.06
N ARG A 123 15.96 -11.21 -1.21
CA ARG A 123 16.99 -11.10 -0.18
C ARG A 123 16.49 -10.18 0.93
N TYR A 124 16.50 -10.65 2.17
CA TYR A 124 16.01 -9.89 3.32
C TYR A 124 16.79 -10.23 4.59
N ALA A 125 16.79 -9.30 5.54
CA ALA A 125 17.43 -9.43 6.84
C ALA A 125 16.46 -10.07 7.84
N VAL A 126 16.98 -10.94 8.71
CA VAL A 126 16.30 -11.49 9.87
C VAL A 126 16.97 -10.92 11.11
N TYR A 127 16.18 -10.40 12.03
CA TYR A 127 16.67 -9.82 13.28
C TYR A 127 16.27 -10.70 14.45
N ASP A 128 17.01 -10.57 15.54
CA ASP A 128 16.59 -11.10 16.83
C ASP A 128 15.47 -10.20 17.39
N ALA A 129 14.38 -10.80 17.86
CA ALA A 129 13.19 -10.05 18.26
C ALA A 129 13.38 -9.22 19.54
N ASP A 130 14.26 -9.65 20.44
CA ASP A 130 14.48 -9.01 21.75
C ASP A 130 15.57 -7.93 21.67
N THR A 131 16.65 -8.21 20.94
CA THR A 131 17.83 -7.35 20.84
C THR A 131 17.83 -6.44 19.61
N LEU A 132 17.01 -6.77 18.60
CA LEU A 132 16.98 -6.12 17.28
C LEU A 132 18.30 -6.22 16.51
N GLU A 133 19.21 -7.10 16.92
CA GLU A 133 20.45 -7.35 16.22
C GLU A 133 20.21 -8.15 14.94
N LEU A 134 20.99 -7.87 13.89
CA LEU A 134 20.93 -8.64 12.64
C LEU A 134 21.46 -10.06 12.89
N LEU A 135 20.61 -11.06 12.72
CA LEU A 135 21.00 -12.46 12.80
C LEU A 135 21.64 -12.92 11.48
N GLU A 136 20.91 -12.77 10.37
CA GLU A 136 21.39 -13.21 9.06
C GLU A 136 20.62 -12.59 7.88
N TRP A 137 21.08 -12.91 6.65
CA TRP A 137 20.37 -12.61 5.41
C TRP A 137 19.84 -13.89 4.78
N ARG A 138 18.55 -13.93 4.42
CA ARG A 138 17.90 -15.08 3.78
C ARG A 138 17.33 -14.73 2.40
N SER A 139 17.10 -15.76 1.59
CA SER A 139 16.52 -15.68 0.24
C SER A 139 15.41 -16.70 -0.02
N VAL A 140 15.06 -17.52 0.96
CA VAL A 140 13.91 -18.44 0.92
C VAL A 140 12.71 -17.78 1.61
N PRO A 141 11.45 -18.02 1.21
CA PRO A 141 10.31 -17.45 1.93
C PRO A 141 10.20 -17.94 3.37
N ALA A 142 9.94 -17.03 4.31
CA ALA A 142 9.68 -17.32 5.73
C ALA A 142 8.21 -17.66 6.02
N GLY A 143 7.28 -17.27 5.14
CA GLY A 143 5.86 -17.55 5.32
C GLY A 143 4.98 -17.00 4.20
N ILE A 144 3.67 -17.01 4.43
CA ILE A 144 2.64 -16.55 3.48
C ILE A 144 1.81 -15.45 4.15
N VAL A 145 1.53 -14.37 3.41
CA VAL A 145 0.56 -13.34 3.82
C VAL A 145 -0.61 -13.36 2.84
N TYR A 146 -1.81 -13.55 3.37
CA TYR A 146 -3.04 -13.52 2.59
C TYR A 146 -3.63 -12.11 2.56
N HIS A 147 -4.15 -11.73 1.39
CA HIS A 147 -4.75 -10.43 1.12
C HIS A 147 -6.09 -10.58 0.42
N THR A 148 -6.91 -9.57 0.54
CA THR A 148 -8.02 -9.28 -0.34
C THR A 148 -7.58 -8.14 -1.27
N THR A 149 -8.05 -8.12 -2.52
CA THR A 149 -7.69 -7.02 -3.45
C THR A 149 -8.48 -5.73 -3.19
N GLU A 150 -9.54 -5.79 -2.36
CA GLU A 150 -10.41 -4.65 -2.00
C GLU A 150 -10.90 -3.83 -3.21
N SER A 151 -10.99 -4.49 -4.37
CA SER A 151 -11.40 -3.86 -5.62
C SER A 151 -12.93 -3.75 -5.66
N HIS A 152 -13.49 -2.78 -6.38
CA HIS A 152 -14.95 -2.72 -6.56
C HIS A 152 -15.45 -3.93 -7.37
N ILE A 153 -16.30 -4.75 -6.77
CA ILE A 153 -16.70 -6.04 -7.36
C ILE A 153 -18.16 -5.99 -7.84
N ALA A 154 -18.40 -6.44 -9.07
CA ALA A 154 -19.77 -6.68 -9.54
C ALA A 154 -20.38 -7.93 -8.88
N PRO A 155 -21.71 -8.01 -8.73
CA PRO A 155 -22.36 -9.22 -8.18
C PRO A 155 -21.92 -10.49 -8.89
N PHE A 156 -21.74 -11.60 -8.17
CA PHE A 156 -21.37 -12.91 -8.75
C PHE A 156 -22.58 -13.61 -9.36
N ARG A 157 -23.18 -12.96 -10.37
CA ARG A 157 -24.35 -13.46 -11.08
C ARG A 157 -24.03 -13.71 -12.57
N PRO A 158 -24.64 -14.71 -13.23
CA PRO A 158 -24.34 -15.04 -14.63
C PRO A 158 -24.46 -13.85 -15.59
N GLU A 159 -25.40 -12.93 -15.34
CA GLU A 159 -25.65 -11.74 -16.17
C GLU A 159 -24.47 -10.75 -16.11
N GLN A 160 -23.68 -10.79 -15.03
CA GLN A 160 -22.51 -9.94 -14.85
C GLN A 160 -21.23 -10.55 -15.44
N ASN A 161 -21.26 -11.76 -16.02
CA ASN A 161 -20.05 -12.51 -16.41
C ASN A 161 -19.10 -11.70 -17.31
N GLY A 162 -19.63 -10.93 -18.26
CA GLY A 162 -18.82 -10.04 -19.10
C GLY A 162 -18.12 -8.93 -18.30
N ARG A 163 -18.79 -8.35 -17.31
CA ARG A 163 -18.21 -7.34 -16.41
C ARG A 163 -17.16 -7.96 -15.48
N LEU A 164 -17.42 -9.16 -14.96
CA LEU A 164 -16.48 -9.90 -14.11
C LEU A 164 -15.18 -10.23 -14.84
N LYS A 165 -15.27 -10.77 -16.05
CA LYS A 165 -14.10 -11.08 -16.86
C LYS A 165 -13.25 -9.83 -17.16
N ARG A 166 -13.90 -8.70 -17.49
CA ARG A 166 -13.19 -7.43 -17.75
C ARG A 166 -12.54 -6.86 -16.49
N ALA A 167 -13.26 -6.83 -15.37
CA ALA A 167 -12.74 -6.35 -14.10
C ALA A 167 -11.52 -7.18 -13.65
N GLY A 168 -11.62 -8.51 -13.72
CA GLY A 168 -10.51 -9.41 -13.40
C GLY A 168 -9.31 -9.20 -14.32
N GLN A 169 -9.52 -8.96 -15.63
CA GLN A 169 -8.43 -8.64 -16.55
C GLN A 169 -7.70 -7.34 -16.17
N TRP A 170 -8.44 -6.27 -15.86
CA TRP A 170 -7.85 -5.00 -15.43
C TRP A 170 -7.11 -5.12 -14.10
N MET A 171 -7.68 -5.86 -13.14
CA MET A 171 -7.01 -6.16 -11.88
C MET A 171 -5.68 -6.90 -12.12
N LEU A 172 -5.70 -7.96 -12.94
CA LEU A 172 -4.48 -8.72 -13.28
C LEU A 172 -3.43 -7.85 -13.97
N GLU A 173 -3.84 -6.95 -14.87
CA GLU A 173 -2.93 -5.99 -15.49
C GLU A 173 -2.32 -5.03 -14.46
N TYR A 174 -3.14 -4.50 -13.56
CA TYR A 174 -2.70 -3.59 -12.50
C TYR A 174 -1.68 -4.25 -11.56
N VAL A 175 -1.97 -5.45 -11.04
CA VAL A 175 -1.06 -6.14 -10.10
C VAL A 175 0.24 -6.54 -10.79
N ARG A 176 0.21 -6.94 -12.07
CA ARG A 176 1.43 -7.23 -12.84
C ARG A 176 2.29 -5.99 -13.03
N ARG A 177 1.67 -4.88 -13.43
CA ARG A 177 2.36 -3.59 -13.64
C ARG A 177 3.07 -3.12 -12.37
N ASN A 178 2.43 -3.29 -11.22
CA ASN A 178 2.96 -2.90 -9.93
C ASN A 178 3.81 -3.99 -9.25
N ARG A 179 3.95 -5.16 -9.87
CA ARG A 179 4.63 -6.34 -9.29
C ARG A 179 4.09 -6.69 -7.90
N SER A 180 2.76 -6.67 -7.78
CA SER A 180 2.06 -6.93 -6.54
C SER A 180 1.63 -8.38 -6.41
N TYR A 181 1.88 -8.94 -5.23
CA TYR A 181 1.63 -10.36 -4.89
C TYR A 181 2.44 -11.35 -5.72
N HIS A 182 2.55 -12.57 -5.22
CA HIS A 182 3.11 -13.70 -5.99
C HIS A 182 1.98 -14.42 -6.71
N PHE A 183 0.84 -14.60 -6.04
CA PHE A 183 -0.35 -15.24 -6.60
C PHE A 183 -1.59 -14.39 -6.40
N VAL A 184 -2.45 -14.38 -7.41
CA VAL A 184 -3.81 -13.84 -7.33
C VAL A 184 -4.80 -14.94 -7.69
N ILE A 185 -5.78 -15.17 -6.82
CA ILE A 185 -6.88 -16.09 -7.01
C ILE A 185 -8.08 -15.26 -7.43
N ASP A 186 -8.51 -15.40 -8.68
CA ASP A 186 -9.63 -14.64 -9.21
C ASP A 186 -10.98 -15.22 -8.79
N ARG A 187 -12.07 -14.49 -9.07
CA ARG A 187 -13.41 -14.92 -8.64
C ARG A 187 -13.91 -16.22 -9.27
N PHE A 188 -13.24 -16.70 -10.32
CA PHE A 188 -13.55 -17.98 -10.95
C PHE A 188 -12.68 -19.13 -10.41
N GLY A 189 -11.89 -18.86 -9.37
CA GLY A 189 -11.00 -19.83 -8.74
C GLY A 189 -9.72 -20.10 -9.52
N ARG A 190 -9.39 -19.29 -10.53
CA ARG A 190 -8.14 -19.44 -11.27
C ARG A 190 -7.01 -18.79 -10.50
N VAL A 191 -5.89 -19.49 -10.38
CA VAL A 191 -4.68 -18.98 -9.73
C VAL A 191 -3.75 -18.43 -10.80
N HIS A 192 -3.37 -17.16 -10.66
CA HIS A 192 -2.46 -16.47 -11.56
C HIS A 192 -1.15 -16.20 -10.84
N ARG A 193 -0.04 -16.70 -11.38
CA ARG A 193 1.29 -16.27 -10.94
C ARG A 193 1.54 -14.87 -11.48
N ILE A 194 1.84 -13.94 -10.58
CA ILE A 194 2.12 -12.53 -10.90
C ILE A 194 3.62 -12.28 -10.81
N VAL A 195 4.23 -12.48 -9.65
CA VAL A 195 5.68 -12.39 -9.47
C VAL A 195 6.22 -13.76 -9.11
N ALA A 196 7.29 -14.19 -9.79
CA ALA A 196 7.94 -15.46 -9.48
C ALA A 196 8.45 -15.47 -8.02
N GLU A 197 8.33 -16.62 -7.37
CA GLU A 197 8.51 -16.86 -5.93
C GLU A 197 9.96 -16.58 -5.47
N ALA A 198 10.92 -16.73 -6.39
CA ALA A 198 12.33 -16.38 -6.20
C ALA A 198 12.61 -14.86 -6.16
N HIS A 199 11.63 -14.03 -6.53
CA HIS A 199 11.70 -12.58 -6.48
C HIS A 199 10.83 -12.02 -5.35
N ALA A 200 11.11 -10.80 -4.92
CA ALA A 200 10.26 -10.05 -4.01
C ALA A 200 9.07 -9.42 -4.76
N ALA A 201 7.90 -9.41 -4.12
CA ALA A 201 6.68 -8.78 -4.63
C ALA A 201 6.18 -7.70 -3.66
N GLY A 202 5.57 -6.63 -4.18
CA GLY A 202 4.98 -5.59 -3.34
C GLY A 202 3.61 -6.00 -2.83
N HIS A 203 3.47 -6.31 -1.54
CA HIS A 203 2.18 -6.71 -0.96
C HIS A 203 1.96 -6.36 0.51
N ALA A 204 3.00 -6.10 1.29
CA ALA A 204 2.92 -5.94 2.74
C ALA A 204 3.23 -4.52 3.25
N GLY A 205 3.81 -3.64 2.42
CA GLY A 205 4.18 -2.28 2.84
C GLY A 205 5.09 -2.24 4.07
N ALA A 206 4.94 -1.22 4.91
CA ALA A 206 5.61 -1.13 6.21
C ALA A 206 5.00 -2.15 7.18
N SER A 207 5.69 -3.26 7.37
CA SER A 207 5.17 -4.44 8.06
C SER A 207 6.25 -5.10 8.91
N ILE A 208 5.82 -5.69 10.02
CA ILE A 208 6.66 -6.49 10.92
C ILE A 208 5.95 -7.78 11.26
N TRP A 209 6.71 -8.86 11.45
CA TRP A 209 6.22 -10.14 11.96
C TRP A 209 7.29 -10.76 12.84
N ALA A 210 6.90 -11.44 13.92
CA ALA A 210 7.82 -12.18 14.75
C ALA A 210 7.30 -13.61 14.97
N ASP A 211 8.21 -14.59 14.88
CA ASP A 211 7.94 -16.00 15.17
C ASP A 211 9.21 -16.62 15.76
N GLY A 212 9.09 -17.43 16.81
CA GLY A 212 10.21 -18.20 17.37
C GLY A 212 11.45 -17.39 17.79
N GLY A 213 11.30 -16.12 18.17
CA GLY A 213 12.42 -15.21 18.52
C GLY A 213 13.04 -14.47 17.33
N GLU A 214 12.58 -14.73 16.11
CA GLU A 214 13.00 -14.02 14.91
C GLU A 214 12.04 -12.88 14.58
N LEU A 215 12.59 -11.76 14.12
CA LEU A 215 11.86 -10.57 13.67
C LEU A 215 12.12 -10.31 12.19
N PHE A 216 11.04 -10.19 11.43
CA PHE A 216 11.04 -9.87 10.01
C PHE A 216 10.49 -8.46 9.81
N VAL A 217 11.21 -7.65 9.05
CA VAL A 217 10.82 -6.27 8.69
C VAL A 217 10.65 -6.17 7.18
N ASN A 218 9.62 -5.46 6.73
CA ASN A 218 9.25 -5.33 5.30
C ASN A 218 8.99 -6.69 4.65
N LEU A 219 7.78 -7.22 4.85
CA LEU A 219 7.45 -8.60 4.52
C LEU A 219 7.39 -8.89 3.01
N ASN A 220 7.53 -7.88 2.14
CA ASN A 220 7.55 -8.02 0.68
C ASN A 220 8.61 -9.01 0.17
N ALA A 221 9.78 -9.02 0.82
CA ALA A 221 10.90 -9.88 0.45
C ALA A 221 10.99 -11.13 1.33
N SER A 222 10.42 -11.15 2.53
CA SER A 222 10.46 -12.34 3.38
C SER A 222 9.28 -13.29 3.19
N PHE A 223 8.11 -12.80 2.78
CA PHE A 223 6.90 -13.63 2.68
C PHE A 223 6.41 -13.75 1.23
N LEU A 224 5.56 -14.75 0.99
CA LEU A 224 4.76 -14.86 -0.21
C LEU A 224 3.41 -14.16 -0.02
N GLY A 225 3.15 -13.07 -0.73
CA GLY A 225 1.81 -12.51 -0.86
C GLY A 225 0.88 -13.35 -1.76
N VAL A 226 -0.26 -13.76 -1.22
CA VAL A 226 -1.37 -14.39 -1.97
C VAL A 226 -2.61 -13.51 -1.81
N ALA A 227 -3.19 -13.05 -2.91
CA ALA A 227 -4.40 -12.22 -2.87
C ALA A 227 -5.61 -12.94 -3.45
N PHE A 228 -6.77 -12.77 -2.82
CA PHE A 228 -8.06 -13.17 -3.34
C PHE A 228 -8.77 -11.96 -3.94
N GLU A 229 -9.34 -12.11 -5.14
CA GLU A 229 -10.22 -11.10 -5.73
C GLU A 229 -11.54 -11.04 -4.95
N THR A 230 -11.53 -10.28 -3.87
CA THR A 230 -12.66 -10.08 -2.97
C THR A 230 -12.55 -8.74 -2.26
N GLU A 231 -13.65 -8.30 -1.65
CA GLU A 231 -13.74 -7.14 -0.77
C GLU A 231 -14.06 -7.60 0.64
N THR A 232 -13.61 -6.86 1.64
CA THR A 232 -14.03 -7.09 3.02
C THR A 232 -15.55 -6.84 3.10
N PRO A 233 -16.35 -7.79 3.61
CA PRO A 233 -17.78 -7.61 3.74
C PRO A 233 -18.07 -6.32 4.51
N ASN A 234 -18.78 -5.38 3.89
CA ASN A 234 -19.28 -4.23 4.62
C ASN A 234 -20.57 -4.65 5.32
N PRO A 235 -20.61 -4.75 6.66
CA PRO A 235 -21.83 -5.15 7.38
C PRO A 235 -23.04 -4.23 7.12
N ALA A 236 -22.82 -3.00 6.63
CA ALA A 236 -23.89 -2.08 6.23
C ALA A 236 -24.44 -2.30 4.81
N ARG A 237 -23.73 -3.06 3.96
CA ARG A 237 -24.25 -3.58 2.68
C ARG A 237 -24.57 -5.04 2.91
N GLY A 238 -25.80 -5.31 3.32
CA GLY A 238 -26.27 -6.63 3.73
C GLY A 238 -25.78 -7.75 2.81
N ALA A 239 -25.49 -8.90 3.43
CA ALA A 239 -25.06 -10.12 2.77
C ALA A 239 -26.11 -10.60 1.74
N GLU A 240 -25.98 -10.14 0.50
CA GLU A 240 -26.45 -10.89 -0.66
C GLU A 240 -25.29 -11.77 -1.12
N LEU A 241 -25.17 -12.93 -0.47
CA LEU A 241 -24.41 -14.06 -1.00
C LEU A 241 -25.19 -14.69 -2.17
#